data_AF-A0A1S1MXC8-F1
#
_entry.id   AF-A0A1S1MXC8-F1
#
_cell.length_a   1.000
_cell.length_b   1.000
_cell.length_c   1.000
_cell.angle_alpha   90.00
_cell.angle_beta   90.00
_cell.angle_gamma   90.00
#
_symmetry.space_group_name_H-M   'P 1'
#
loop_
_entity.id
_entity.type
_entity.pdbx_description
1 polymer ?
#
loop_
_entity_poly.entity_id
_entity_poly.type
_entity_poly.pdbx_seq_one_letter_code
_entity_poly.pdbx_strand_id
1 'polypeptide(L)'
;MVPLTTAQLENFTQLAGNDPKHALELYPKYLAKLDEQHVEMQVALHLDALLAAMNAHSWSAFVTITQSLKEAQLQDILAGKRFKLLTRVGVAYRYNNQLEQAKRHYQCALGLANSDLELATLKVNLAIVFRLLEQPAMAFQLIDSIDSGQLTTRVKAGYSVIRGNILLSLHRFDNAVTSFELAHRLYIELNNQQSRIDVTRNILGAALASKQLEAYAKYRASYVDEIRQYSPKSQDYLTWLDIISNSMQTGSLTEQDEIFLRQQVSSLIELGYKEPVKAHLHNINAMYLYPNDVTGRKGAQALPENLGKPWCPSL
;
A
#
# COMPACT_ATOMS: atom_id res chain seq x y z
N MET A 1 14.65 -26.76 27.38
CA MET A 1 14.73 -25.73 26.31
C MET A 1 14.87 -24.37 26.97
N VAL A 2 15.66 -23.45 26.43
CA VAL A 2 15.78 -22.08 26.97
C VAL A 2 14.51 -21.30 26.60
N PRO A 3 13.83 -20.65 27.56
CA PRO A 3 12.61 -19.88 27.29
C PRO A 3 12.88 -18.71 26.34
N LEU A 4 11.86 -18.32 25.59
CA LEU A 4 11.92 -17.14 24.73
C LEU A 4 12.03 -15.88 25.60
N THR A 5 12.93 -14.96 25.26
CA THR A 5 13.09 -13.69 25.99
C THR A 5 12.32 -12.54 25.34
N THR A 6 12.02 -11.48 26.11
CA THR A 6 11.41 -10.24 25.56
C THR A 6 12.26 -9.63 24.45
N ALA A 7 13.59 -9.63 24.58
CA ALA A 7 14.49 -9.12 23.55
C ALA A 7 14.41 -9.94 22.25
N GLN A 8 14.22 -11.27 22.34
CA GLN A 8 13.99 -12.11 21.15
C GLN A 8 12.66 -11.77 20.47
N LEU A 9 11.62 -11.46 21.25
CA LEU A 9 10.32 -11.04 20.72
C LEU A 9 10.40 -9.66 20.05
N GLU A 10 11.11 -8.70 20.63
CA GLU A 10 11.34 -7.38 20.03
C GLU A 10 12.12 -7.48 18.71
N ASN A 11 13.16 -8.32 18.66
CA ASN A 11 13.88 -8.62 17.42
C ASN A 11 12.95 -9.26 16.38
N PHE A 12 12.06 -10.16 16.80
CA PHE A 12 11.05 -10.74 15.91
C PHE A 12 10.11 -9.68 15.33
N THR A 13 9.66 -8.72 16.14
CA THR A 13 8.81 -7.61 15.66
C THR A 13 9.52 -6.79 14.57
N GLN A 14 10.81 -6.52 14.73
CA GLN A 14 11.60 -5.83 13.71
C GLN A 14 11.74 -6.67 12.43
N LEU A 15 12.04 -7.96 12.57
CA LEU A 15 12.12 -8.89 11.44
C LEU A 15 10.80 -9.00 10.69
N ALA A 16 9.66 -9.07 11.37
CA ALA A 16 8.35 -9.15 10.72
C ALA A 16 8.06 -7.96 9.77
N GLY A 17 8.65 -6.79 10.05
CA GLY A 17 8.57 -5.62 9.18
C GLY A 17 9.62 -5.59 8.06
N ASN A 18 10.85 -6.04 8.34
CA ASN A 18 12.01 -5.80 7.48
C ASN A 18 12.47 -7.03 6.69
N ASP A 19 12.35 -8.23 7.26
CA ASP A 19 12.63 -9.53 6.64
C ASP A 19 11.52 -10.53 6.98
N PRO A 20 10.33 -10.37 6.35
CA PRO A 20 9.15 -11.13 6.73
C PRO A 20 9.28 -12.63 6.43
N LYS A 21 10.10 -13.03 5.46
CA LYS A 21 10.33 -14.46 5.17
C LYS A 21 11.12 -15.11 6.29
N HIS A 22 12.21 -14.47 6.73
CA HIS A 22 13.00 -14.98 7.84
C HIS A 22 12.21 -15.02 9.15
N ALA A 23 11.37 -14.01 9.41
CA ALA A 23 10.47 -14.02 10.55
C ALA A 23 9.55 -15.25 10.55
N LEU A 24 8.98 -15.63 9.40
CA LEU A 24 8.12 -16.82 9.29
C LEU A 24 8.87 -18.14 9.51
N GLU A 25 10.16 -18.21 9.15
CA GLU A 25 11.01 -19.38 9.44
C GLU A 25 11.30 -19.55 10.94
N LEU A 26 11.43 -18.43 11.67
CA LEU A 26 11.68 -18.41 13.11
C LEU A 26 10.41 -18.64 13.94
N TYR A 27 9.26 -18.21 13.43
CA TYR A 27 7.97 -18.26 14.12
C TYR A 27 7.66 -19.62 14.81
N PRO A 28 7.68 -20.78 14.11
CA PRO A 28 7.37 -22.06 14.76
C PRO A 28 8.39 -22.44 15.84
N LYS A 29 9.67 -22.05 15.67
CA LYS A 29 10.74 -22.31 16.64
C LYS A 29 10.57 -21.48 17.91
N TYR A 30 10.00 -20.27 17.78
CA TYR A 30 9.74 -19.39 18.90
C TYR A 30 8.47 -19.79 19.63
N LEU A 31 7.42 -20.17 18.88
CA LEU A 31 6.17 -20.66 19.45
C LEU A 31 6.39 -21.93 20.31
N ALA A 32 7.24 -22.86 19.85
CA ALA A 32 7.59 -24.08 20.60
C ALA A 32 8.32 -23.85 21.93
N LYS A 33 8.77 -22.62 22.22
CA LYS A 33 9.41 -22.23 23.48
C LYS A 33 8.45 -21.56 24.47
N LEU A 34 7.21 -21.31 24.06
CA LEU A 34 6.19 -20.69 24.88
C LEU A 34 5.19 -21.76 25.35
N ASP A 35 4.87 -21.74 26.63
CA ASP A 35 3.84 -22.58 27.24
C ASP A 35 2.64 -21.73 27.69
N GLU A 36 1.65 -22.37 28.31
CA GLU A 36 0.42 -21.74 28.81
C GLU A 36 0.67 -20.63 29.84
N GLN A 37 1.85 -20.52 30.43
CA GLN A 37 2.18 -19.42 31.35
C GLN A 37 2.59 -18.13 30.61
N HIS A 38 2.83 -18.22 29.29
CA HIS A 38 3.33 -17.11 28.46
C HIS A 38 2.30 -16.63 27.42
N VAL A 39 1.00 -16.68 27.74
CA VAL A 39 -0.12 -16.34 26.83
C VAL A 39 0.06 -14.98 26.15
N GLU A 40 0.48 -13.94 26.88
CA GLU A 40 0.68 -12.60 26.30
C GLU A 40 1.77 -12.58 25.22
N MET A 41 2.88 -13.28 25.47
CA MET A 41 3.97 -13.41 24.50
C MET A 41 3.53 -14.23 23.29
N GLN A 42 2.71 -15.28 23.49
CA GLN A 42 2.15 -16.05 22.38
C GLN A 42 1.28 -15.16 21.49
N VAL A 43 0.36 -14.38 22.08
CA VAL A 43 -0.50 -13.46 21.31
C VAL A 43 0.34 -12.41 20.56
N ALA A 44 1.35 -11.82 21.20
CA ALA A 44 2.24 -10.87 20.56
C ALA A 44 2.98 -11.50 19.36
N LEU A 45 3.53 -12.70 19.55
CA LEU A 45 4.23 -13.47 18.52
C LEU A 45 3.30 -13.81 17.34
N HIS A 46 2.09 -14.30 17.61
CA HIS A 46 1.09 -14.59 16.57
C HIS A 46 0.74 -13.34 15.77
N LEU A 47 0.47 -12.23 16.45
CA LEU A 47 0.14 -10.99 15.79
C LEU A 47 1.29 -10.60 14.85
N ASP A 48 2.54 -10.56 15.33
CA ASP A 48 3.65 -10.13 14.48
C ASP A 48 3.99 -11.14 13.38
N ALA A 49 3.72 -12.44 13.59
CA ALA A 49 3.75 -13.44 12.53
C ALA A 49 2.67 -13.19 11.46
N LEU A 50 1.48 -12.67 11.80
CA LEU A 50 0.50 -12.21 10.80
C LEU A 50 1.03 -11.05 9.97
N LEU A 51 1.73 -10.09 10.59
CA LEU A 51 2.39 -8.98 9.87
C LEU A 51 3.43 -9.53 8.88
N ALA A 52 4.28 -10.46 9.33
CA ALA A 52 5.25 -11.13 8.48
C ALA A 52 4.59 -11.90 7.32
N ALA A 53 3.57 -12.72 7.61
CA ALA A 53 2.82 -13.48 6.61
C ALA A 53 2.19 -12.57 5.55
N MET A 54 1.61 -11.45 5.97
CA MET A 54 1.04 -10.45 5.09
C MET A 54 2.08 -9.77 4.20
N ASN A 55 3.22 -9.34 4.78
CA ASN A 55 4.31 -8.68 4.04
C ASN A 55 5.03 -9.64 3.08
N ALA A 56 5.10 -10.94 3.42
CA ALA A 56 5.66 -11.98 2.56
C ALA A 56 4.64 -12.55 1.55
N HIS A 57 3.39 -12.11 1.58
CA HIS A 57 2.28 -12.68 0.80
C HIS A 57 2.10 -14.21 1.02
N SER A 58 2.44 -14.71 2.21
CA SER A 58 2.30 -16.11 2.59
C SER A 58 0.89 -16.38 3.14
N TRP A 59 -0.08 -16.52 2.23
CA TRP A 59 -1.49 -16.64 2.58
C TRP A 59 -1.85 -17.90 3.36
N SER A 60 -1.19 -19.02 3.06
CA SER A 60 -1.34 -20.25 3.84
C SER A 60 -0.89 -20.06 5.29
N ALA A 61 0.28 -19.45 5.51
CA ALA A 61 0.76 -19.12 6.84
C ALA A 61 -0.19 -18.15 7.56
N PHE A 62 -0.67 -17.12 6.86
CA PHE A 62 -1.62 -16.14 7.41
C PHE A 62 -2.90 -16.82 7.94
N VAL A 63 -3.48 -17.73 7.15
CA VAL A 63 -4.68 -18.49 7.55
C VAL A 63 -4.40 -19.39 8.74
N THR A 64 -3.29 -20.13 8.74
CA THR A 64 -2.91 -21.02 9.86
C THR A 64 -2.73 -20.23 11.15
N ILE A 65 -2.00 -19.11 11.11
CA ILE A 65 -1.80 -18.25 12.30
C ILE A 65 -3.13 -17.68 12.79
N THR A 66 -4.00 -17.24 11.87
CA THR A 66 -5.34 -16.74 12.24
C THR A 66 -6.20 -17.83 12.88
N GLN A 67 -6.03 -19.10 12.49
CA GLN A 67 -6.72 -20.22 13.11
C GLN A 67 -6.21 -20.50 14.53
N SER A 68 -4.89 -20.47 14.77
CA SER A 68 -4.32 -20.60 16.12
C SER A 68 -4.81 -19.51 17.07
N LEU A 69 -4.99 -18.28 16.58
CA LEU A 69 -5.54 -17.18 17.37
C LEU A 69 -6.98 -17.41 17.87
N LYS A 70 -7.69 -18.47 17.44
CA LYS A 70 -9.04 -18.81 17.92
C LYS A 70 -9.03 -19.69 19.18
N GLU A 71 -7.86 -20.12 19.65
CA GLU A 71 -7.74 -20.93 20.85
C GLU A 71 -8.30 -20.18 22.08
N ALA A 72 -9.07 -20.89 22.92
CA ALA A 72 -9.81 -20.29 24.03
C ALA A 72 -8.89 -19.54 25.00
N GLN A 73 -7.72 -20.12 25.30
CA GLN A 73 -6.70 -19.55 26.20
C GLN A 73 -6.15 -18.19 25.74
N LEU A 74 -6.27 -17.85 24.45
CA LEU A 74 -5.75 -16.60 23.90
C LEU A 74 -6.80 -15.47 23.91
N GLN A 75 -8.10 -15.79 24.10
CA GLN A 75 -9.19 -14.86 23.81
C GLN A 75 -9.22 -13.65 24.75
N ASP A 76 -8.91 -13.83 26.03
CA ASP A 76 -8.93 -12.75 27.02
C ASP A 76 -7.89 -11.68 26.67
N ILE A 77 -6.66 -12.09 26.35
CA ILE A 77 -5.61 -11.18 25.91
C ILE A 77 -5.96 -10.56 24.55
N LEU A 78 -6.54 -11.33 23.63
CA LEU A 78 -6.94 -10.85 22.31
C LEU A 78 -8.08 -9.84 22.34
N ALA A 79 -8.96 -9.86 23.35
CA ALA A 79 -10.06 -8.92 23.49
C ALA A 79 -9.58 -7.46 23.46
N GLY A 80 -8.43 -7.19 24.08
CA GLY A 80 -7.75 -5.88 24.09
C GLY A 80 -6.89 -5.60 22.85
N LYS A 81 -6.76 -6.55 21.91
CA LYS A 81 -5.97 -6.44 20.67
C LYS A 81 -6.83 -6.56 19.40
N ARG A 82 -8.16 -6.61 19.52
CA ARG A 82 -9.09 -6.79 18.40
C ARG A 82 -8.91 -5.76 17.28
N PHE A 83 -8.69 -4.49 17.62
CA PHE A 83 -8.39 -3.44 16.64
C PHE A 83 -7.19 -3.81 15.75
N LYS A 84 -6.05 -4.18 16.37
CA LYS A 84 -4.81 -4.55 15.66
C LYS A 84 -5.02 -5.80 14.80
N LEU A 85 -5.75 -6.80 15.31
CA LEU A 85 -6.04 -8.04 14.60
C LEU A 85 -6.93 -7.80 13.37
N LEU A 86 -8.09 -7.16 13.54
CA LEU A 86 -9.05 -6.92 12.45
C LEU A 86 -8.45 -6.01 11.37
N THR A 87 -7.64 -5.03 11.77
CA THR A 87 -6.91 -4.18 10.81
C THR A 87 -5.92 -4.99 9.99
N ARG A 88 -5.14 -5.90 10.61
CA ARG A 88 -4.21 -6.79 9.88
C ARG A 88 -4.94 -7.73 8.93
N VAL A 89 -6.07 -8.31 9.35
CA VAL A 89 -6.94 -9.13 8.49
C VAL A 89 -7.48 -8.31 7.30
N GLY A 90 -7.96 -7.08 7.53
CA GLY A 90 -8.40 -6.19 6.47
C GLY A 90 -7.29 -5.85 5.47
N VAL A 91 -6.05 -5.63 5.92
CA VAL A 91 -4.90 -5.39 5.03
C VAL A 91 -4.56 -6.64 4.23
N ALA A 92 -4.62 -7.84 4.82
CA ALA A 92 -4.40 -9.09 4.09
C ALA A 92 -5.41 -9.28 2.96
N TYR A 93 -6.71 -9.08 3.21
CA TYR A 93 -7.71 -9.09 2.14
C TYR A 93 -7.42 -8.06 1.04
N ARG A 94 -7.02 -6.84 1.42
CA ARG A 94 -6.68 -5.79 0.46
C ARG A 94 -5.49 -6.20 -0.42
N TYR A 95 -4.41 -6.71 0.17
CA TYR A 95 -3.25 -7.20 -0.58
C TYR A 95 -3.57 -8.39 -1.48
N ASN A 96 -4.62 -9.14 -1.15
CA ASN A 96 -5.13 -10.23 -1.96
C ASN A 96 -6.28 -9.84 -2.91
N ASN A 97 -6.53 -8.53 -3.07
CA ASN A 97 -7.60 -7.95 -3.89
C ASN A 97 -9.04 -8.43 -3.56
N GLN A 98 -9.28 -8.85 -2.31
CA GLN A 98 -10.61 -9.16 -1.77
C GLN A 98 -11.19 -7.91 -1.10
N LEU A 99 -11.48 -6.90 -1.92
CA LEU A 99 -11.72 -5.54 -1.46
C LEU A 99 -13.01 -5.39 -0.62
N GLU A 100 -14.07 -6.13 -0.93
CA GLU A 100 -15.30 -6.10 -0.13
C GLU A 100 -15.09 -6.70 1.25
N GLN A 101 -14.31 -7.78 1.36
CA GLN A 101 -13.93 -8.36 2.65
C GLN A 101 -13.06 -7.37 3.42
N ALA A 102 -12.07 -6.74 2.78
CA ALA A 102 -11.25 -5.70 3.41
C ALA A 102 -12.12 -4.55 3.97
N LYS A 103 -13.07 -4.05 3.18
CA LYS A 103 -14.03 -3.01 3.57
C LYS A 103 -14.80 -3.39 4.84
N ARG A 104 -15.42 -4.57 4.87
CA ARG A 104 -16.21 -5.04 6.04
C ARG A 104 -15.34 -5.14 7.30
N HIS A 105 -14.12 -5.66 7.18
CA HIS A 105 -13.20 -5.81 8.31
C HIS A 105 -12.74 -4.45 8.87
N TYR A 106 -12.42 -3.48 7.99
CA TYR A 106 -12.11 -2.13 8.44
C TYR A 106 -13.32 -1.42 9.07
N GLN A 107 -14.51 -1.60 8.51
CA GLN A 107 -15.75 -1.04 9.08
C GLN A 107 -16.01 -1.58 10.49
N CYS A 108 -15.73 -2.86 10.72
CA CYS A 108 -15.80 -3.39 12.08
C CYS A 108 -14.74 -2.79 13.01
N ALA A 109 -13.50 -2.68 12.53
CA ALA A 109 -12.41 -2.12 13.32
C ALA A 109 -12.62 -0.65 13.69
N LEU A 110 -13.43 0.12 12.93
CA LEU A 110 -13.73 1.53 13.24
C LEU A 110 -14.33 1.71 14.63
N GLY A 111 -15.24 0.81 15.04
CA GLY A 111 -15.86 0.85 16.36
C GLY A 111 -14.93 0.46 17.51
N LEU A 112 -13.69 0.04 17.21
CA LEU A 112 -12.69 -0.41 18.18
C LEU A 112 -11.50 0.55 18.30
N ALA A 113 -11.43 1.59 17.46
CA ALA A 113 -10.35 2.58 17.53
C ALA A 113 -10.46 3.37 18.83
N ASN A 114 -9.36 3.45 19.58
CA ASN A 114 -9.31 4.11 20.88
C ASN A 114 -8.55 5.45 20.88
N SER A 115 -8.02 5.86 19.73
CA SER A 115 -7.27 7.09 19.56
C SER A 115 -7.47 7.68 18.16
N ASP A 116 -7.23 9.00 18.04
CA ASP A 116 -7.29 9.68 16.75
C ASP A 116 -6.31 9.10 15.72
N LEU A 117 -5.16 8.61 16.20
CA LEU A 117 -4.16 7.97 15.35
C LEU A 117 -4.64 6.63 14.80
N GLU A 118 -5.26 5.80 15.64
CA GLU A 118 -5.88 4.54 15.23
C GLU A 118 -7.02 4.77 14.23
N LEU A 119 -7.89 5.74 14.53
CA LEU A 119 -8.98 6.14 13.65
C LEU A 119 -8.46 6.65 12.31
N ALA A 120 -7.45 7.52 12.30
CA ALA A 120 -6.81 8.02 11.08
C ALA A 120 -6.21 6.86 10.26
N THR A 121 -5.50 5.93 10.90
CA THR A 121 -4.91 4.76 10.23
C THR A 121 -5.98 3.90 9.55
N LEU A 122 -7.12 3.67 10.21
CA LEU A 122 -8.23 2.95 9.62
C LEU A 122 -8.87 3.71 8.46
N LYS A 123 -9.11 5.01 8.62
CA LYS A 123 -9.66 5.87 7.56
C LYS A 123 -8.77 5.86 6.32
N VAL A 124 -7.45 5.93 6.48
CA VAL A 124 -6.49 5.77 5.37
C VAL A 124 -6.66 4.41 4.68
N ASN A 125 -6.68 3.32 5.45
CA ASN A 125 -6.81 1.97 4.89
C ASN A 125 -8.14 1.74 4.16
N LEU A 126 -9.24 2.24 4.71
CA LEU A 126 -10.56 2.17 4.10
C LEU A 126 -10.67 3.09 2.87
N ALA A 127 -10.03 4.26 2.87
CA ALA A 127 -9.98 5.15 1.70
C ALA A 127 -9.24 4.48 0.53
N ILE A 128 -8.17 3.74 0.80
CA ILE A 128 -7.50 2.93 -0.23
C ILE A 128 -8.46 1.89 -0.81
N VAL A 129 -9.24 1.20 0.04
CA VAL A 129 -10.22 0.20 -0.42
C VAL A 129 -11.31 0.84 -1.27
N PHE A 130 -11.89 1.96 -0.85
CA PHE A 130 -12.87 2.69 -1.66
C PHE A 130 -12.30 3.12 -3.01
N ARG A 131 -11.05 3.60 -3.06
CA ARG A 131 -10.39 3.94 -4.34
C ARG A 131 -10.29 2.72 -5.24
N LEU A 132 -9.86 1.58 -4.70
CA LEU A 132 -9.70 0.33 -5.47
C LEU A 132 -11.04 -0.29 -5.89
N LEU A 133 -12.13 -0.01 -5.16
CA LEU A 133 -13.51 -0.35 -5.53
C LEU A 133 -14.14 0.66 -6.51
N GLU A 134 -13.31 1.46 -7.19
CA GLU A 134 -13.73 2.51 -8.13
C GLU A 134 -14.74 3.52 -7.52
N GLN A 135 -14.59 3.79 -6.22
CA GLN A 135 -15.38 4.75 -5.45
C GLN A 135 -14.51 5.93 -4.96
N PRO A 136 -13.83 6.68 -5.85
CA PRO A 136 -12.83 7.67 -5.46
C PRO A 136 -13.43 8.88 -4.72
N ALA A 137 -14.71 9.22 -4.94
CA ALA A 137 -15.39 10.28 -4.20
C ALA A 137 -15.55 9.94 -2.71
N MET A 138 -15.97 8.71 -2.39
CA MET A 138 -16.04 8.23 -0.99
C MET A 138 -14.65 8.12 -0.37
N ALA A 139 -13.67 7.65 -1.13
CA ALA A 139 -12.27 7.63 -0.68
C ALA A 139 -11.77 9.03 -0.31
N PHE A 140 -12.11 10.05 -1.13
CA PHE A 140 -11.73 11.43 -0.89
C PHE A 140 -12.42 12.02 0.33
N GLN A 141 -13.73 11.83 0.47
CA GLN A 141 -14.45 12.29 1.67
C GLN A 141 -13.85 11.69 2.95
N LEU A 142 -13.48 10.41 2.91
CA LEU A 142 -12.91 9.73 4.07
C LEU A 142 -11.51 10.23 4.42
N ILE A 143 -10.61 10.33 3.43
CA ILE A 143 -9.24 10.79 3.65
C ILE A 143 -9.22 12.26 4.11
N ASP A 144 -10.05 13.13 3.53
CA ASP A 144 -10.11 14.56 3.86
C ASP A 144 -10.76 14.83 5.23
N SER A 145 -11.49 13.85 5.79
CA SER A 145 -12.03 13.91 7.16
C SER A 145 -10.99 13.65 8.26
N ILE A 146 -9.73 13.38 7.91
CA ILE A 146 -8.64 13.17 8.87
C ILE A 146 -8.00 14.52 9.19
N ASP A 147 -7.91 14.88 10.47
CA ASP A 147 -7.12 16.02 10.89
C ASP A 147 -5.61 15.72 10.73
N SER A 148 -5.06 16.11 9.57
CA SER A 148 -3.65 15.92 9.25
C SER A 148 -2.69 16.73 10.15
N GLY A 149 -3.21 17.63 10.99
CA GLY A 149 -2.43 18.38 11.99
C GLY A 149 -1.99 17.52 13.17
N GLN A 150 -2.78 16.49 13.51
CA GLN A 150 -2.52 15.58 14.65
C GLN A 150 -1.64 14.38 14.27
N LEU A 151 -1.34 14.21 12.98
CA LEU A 151 -0.56 13.07 12.50
C LEU A 151 0.94 13.31 12.72
N THR A 152 1.64 12.26 13.16
CA THR A 152 3.11 12.26 13.16
C THR A 152 3.65 12.43 11.74
N THR A 153 4.86 12.97 11.59
CA THR A 153 5.52 13.16 10.28
C THR A 153 5.48 11.90 9.41
N ARG A 154 5.77 10.73 10.01
CA ARG A 154 5.73 9.43 9.32
C ARG A 154 4.35 9.10 8.78
N VAL A 155 3.31 9.29 9.59
CA VAL A 155 1.93 8.97 9.19
C VAL A 155 1.41 9.99 8.18
N LYS A 156 1.77 11.26 8.35
CA LYS A 156 1.44 12.34 7.42
C LYS A 156 2.06 12.14 6.03
N ALA A 157 3.27 11.59 5.95
CA ALA A 157 3.91 11.23 4.67
C ALA A 157 3.06 10.19 3.92
N GLY A 158 2.72 9.08 4.58
CA GLY A 158 1.87 8.03 4.01
C GLY A 158 0.47 8.53 3.64
N TYR A 159 -0.16 9.30 4.52
CA TYR A 159 -1.44 9.99 4.25
C TYR A 159 -1.40 10.80 2.94
N SER A 160 -0.33 11.58 2.75
CA SER A 160 -0.19 12.46 1.59
C SER A 160 -0.03 11.68 0.29
N VAL A 161 0.68 10.53 0.32
CA VAL A 161 0.74 9.60 -0.82
C VAL A 161 -0.64 9.05 -1.17
N ILE A 162 -1.39 8.58 -0.17
CA ILE A 162 -2.72 8.01 -0.40
C ILE A 162 -3.70 9.06 -0.93
N ARG A 163 -3.67 10.27 -0.37
CA ARG A 163 -4.46 11.40 -0.86
C ARG A 163 -4.13 11.73 -2.31
N GLY A 164 -2.84 11.77 -2.67
CA GLY A 164 -2.40 11.95 -4.06
C GLY A 164 -2.96 10.87 -4.99
N ASN A 165 -2.88 9.60 -4.61
CA ASN A 165 -3.42 8.49 -5.41
C ASN A 165 -4.95 8.58 -5.59
N ILE A 166 -5.69 9.02 -4.57
CA ILE A 166 -7.13 9.26 -4.67
C ILE A 166 -7.43 10.41 -5.64
N LEU A 167 -6.65 11.49 -5.58
CA LEU A 167 -6.79 12.63 -6.47
C LEU A 167 -6.49 12.27 -7.94
N LEU A 168 -5.56 11.34 -8.20
CA LEU A 168 -5.36 10.77 -9.54
C LEU A 168 -6.62 10.06 -10.04
N SER A 169 -7.26 9.23 -9.21
CA SER A 169 -8.53 8.56 -9.54
C SER A 169 -9.73 9.51 -9.69
N LEU A 170 -9.60 10.76 -9.23
CA LEU A 170 -10.56 11.84 -9.45
C LEU A 170 -10.18 12.75 -10.63
N HIS A 171 -9.12 12.43 -11.39
CA HIS A 171 -8.57 13.28 -12.45
C HIS A 171 -8.16 14.69 -11.98
N ARG A 172 -7.87 14.87 -10.68
CA ARG A 172 -7.42 16.12 -10.07
C ARG A 172 -5.89 16.15 -10.01
N PHE A 173 -5.24 16.07 -11.16
CA PHE A 173 -3.80 15.85 -11.29
C PHE A 173 -2.95 16.91 -10.59
N ASP A 174 -3.29 18.20 -10.70
CA ASP A 174 -2.55 19.27 -10.01
C ASP A 174 -2.54 19.09 -8.49
N ASN A 175 -3.70 18.77 -7.91
CA ASN A 175 -3.82 18.52 -6.47
C ASN A 175 -3.08 17.23 -6.05
N ALA A 176 -3.00 16.26 -6.96
CA ALA A 176 -2.22 15.04 -6.73
C ALA A 176 -0.72 15.38 -6.67
N VAL A 177 -0.20 16.20 -7.59
CA VAL A 177 1.18 16.72 -7.55
C VAL A 177 1.45 17.37 -6.19
N THR A 178 0.64 18.34 -5.75
CA THR A 178 0.82 19.00 -4.45
C THR A 178 0.85 18.01 -3.27
N SER A 179 -0.02 16.99 -3.30
CA SER A 179 -0.07 15.97 -2.24
C SER A 179 1.19 15.09 -2.26
N PHE A 180 1.71 14.73 -3.43
CA PHE A 180 2.94 13.97 -3.56
C PHE A 180 4.19 14.80 -3.21
N GLU A 181 4.24 16.08 -3.55
CA GLU A 181 5.34 16.97 -3.15
C GLU A 181 5.44 17.10 -1.62
N LEU A 182 4.29 17.18 -0.94
CA LEU A 182 4.24 17.13 0.52
C LEU A 182 4.82 15.81 1.06
N ALA A 183 4.40 14.66 0.50
CA ALA A 183 4.93 13.36 0.88
C ALA A 183 6.46 13.27 0.64
N HIS A 184 6.93 13.75 -0.51
CA HIS A 184 8.35 13.75 -0.87
C HIS A 184 9.19 14.54 0.14
N ARG A 185 8.75 15.74 0.52
CA ARG A 185 9.41 16.54 1.56
C ARG A 185 9.44 15.82 2.91
N LEU A 186 8.33 15.25 3.33
CA LEU A 186 8.26 14.52 4.60
C LEU A 186 9.16 13.27 4.61
N TYR A 187 9.32 12.57 3.47
CA TYR A 187 10.25 11.45 3.39
C TYR A 187 11.73 11.88 3.41
N ILE A 188 12.06 13.08 2.94
CA ILE A 188 13.38 13.68 3.15
C ILE A 188 13.61 13.94 4.65
N GLU A 189 12.65 14.57 5.33
CA GLU A 189 12.72 14.83 6.79
C GLU A 189 12.89 13.54 7.60
N LEU A 190 12.33 12.43 7.13
CA LEU A 190 12.43 11.11 7.76
C LEU A 190 13.69 10.31 7.37
N ASN A 191 14.56 10.86 6.51
CA ASN A 191 15.69 10.15 5.91
C ASN A 191 15.29 8.80 5.26
N ASN A 192 14.09 8.75 4.65
CA ASN A 192 13.56 7.54 4.01
C ASN A 192 13.71 7.64 2.49
N GLN A 193 14.93 7.35 2.04
CA GLN A 193 15.33 7.49 0.64
C GLN A 193 14.46 6.67 -0.33
N GLN A 194 14.14 5.41 0.03
CA GLN A 194 13.33 4.55 -0.83
C GLN A 194 11.93 5.12 -1.05
N SER A 195 11.24 5.52 0.03
CA SER A 195 9.88 6.08 -0.09
C SER A 195 9.88 7.44 -0.80
N ARG A 196 10.94 8.24 -0.62
CA ARG A 196 11.11 9.49 -1.38
C ARG A 196 11.19 9.21 -2.89
N ILE A 197 12.01 8.26 -3.31
CA ILE A 197 12.16 7.86 -4.74
C ILE A 197 10.82 7.35 -5.28
N ASP A 198 10.12 6.48 -4.56
CA ASP A 198 8.81 5.97 -4.97
C ASP A 198 7.77 7.08 -5.14
N VAL A 199 7.82 8.13 -4.32
CA VAL A 199 6.95 9.30 -4.46
C VAL A 199 7.36 10.19 -5.63
N THR A 200 8.66 10.39 -5.89
CA THR A 200 9.14 11.13 -7.07
C THR A 200 8.53 10.57 -8.36
N ARG A 201 8.47 9.24 -8.48
CA ARG A 201 7.78 8.57 -9.59
C ARG A 201 6.33 9.02 -9.77
N ASN A 202 5.59 9.12 -8.68
CA ASN A 202 4.20 9.56 -8.69
C ASN A 202 4.06 11.05 -9.04
N ILE A 203 5.01 11.89 -8.59
CA ILE A 203 5.08 13.31 -8.98
C ILE A 203 5.24 13.42 -10.49
N LEU A 204 6.19 12.70 -11.09
CA LEU A 204 6.46 12.75 -12.52
C LEU A 204 5.22 12.37 -13.36
N GLY A 205 4.58 11.26 -13.01
CA GLY A 205 3.35 10.82 -13.69
C GLY A 205 2.19 11.81 -13.52
N ALA A 206 1.97 12.31 -12.30
CA ALA A 206 0.93 13.30 -12.06
C ALA A 206 1.20 14.61 -12.82
N ALA A 207 2.46 15.08 -12.85
CA ALA A 207 2.87 16.31 -13.51
C ALA A 207 2.63 16.25 -15.02
N LEU A 208 2.99 15.15 -15.70
CA LEU A 208 2.71 14.99 -17.13
C LEU A 208 1.20 14.86 -17.41
N ALA A 209 0.45 14.18 -16.55
CA ALA A 209 -1.01 14.11 -16.68
C ALA A 209 -1.65 15.52 -16.58
N SER A 210 -1.14 16.40 -15.71
CA SER A 210 -1.54 17.81 -15.60
C SER A 210 -0.84 18.76 -16.58
N LYS A 211 0.02 18.28 -17.49
CA LYS A 211 0.82 19.12 -18.40
C LYS A 211 1.77 20.13 -17.72
N GLN A 212 2.20 19.85 -16.49
CA GLN A 212 3.17 20.64 -15.73
C GLN A 212 4.62 20.24 -16.11
N LEU A 213 5.07 20.63 -17.31
CA LEU A 213 6.39 20.24 -17.83
C LEU A 213 7.57 20.74 -16.99
N GLU A 214 7.44 21.89 -16.33
CA GLU A 214 8.47 22.42 -15.44
C GLU A 214 8.66 21.56 -14.18
N ALA A 215 7.54 21.15 -13.56
CA ALA A 215 7.57 20.23 -12.42
C ALA A 215 8.15 18.87 -12.85
N TYR A 216 7.74 18.37 -14.02
CA TYR A 216 8.34 17.16 -14.59
C TYR A 216 9.87 17.29 -14.71
N ALA A 217 10.37 18.32 -15.40
CA ALA A 217 11.79 18.53 -15.62
C ALA A 217 12.59 18.63 -14.30
N LYS A 218 12.07 19.36 -13.31
CA LYS A 218 12.67 19.50 -11.97
C LYS A 218 12.91 18.15 -11.30
N TYR A 219 11.88 17.31 -11.22
CA TYR A 219 11.98 16.02 -10.54
C TYR A 219 12.70 14.96 -11.39
N ARG A 220 12.63 15.08 -12.73
CA ARG A 220 13.25 14.15 -13.67
C ARG A 220 14.77 14.21 -13.64
N ALA A 221 15.34 15.37 -13.35
CA ALA A 221 16.78 15.61 -13.33
C ALA A 221 17.54 14.73 -12.32
N SER A 222 17.02 14.57 -11.09
CA SER A 222 17.65 13.73 -10.07
C SER A 222 17.21 12.27 -10.12
N TYR A 223 16.05 11.98 -10.71
CA TYR A 223 15.42 10.66 -10.61
C TYR A 223 16.15 9.55 -11.38
N VAL A 224 16.79 9.85 -12.51
CA VAL A 224 17.45 8.84 -13.36
C VAL A 224 18.60 8.12 -12.65
N ASP A 225 19.42 8.87 -11.90
CA ASP A 225 20.55 8.30 -11.17
C ASP A 225 20.06 7.51 -9.96
N GLU A 226 19.00 7.99 -9.31
CA GLU A 226 18.39 7.34 -8.15
C GLU A 226 17.79 5.97 -8.50
N ILE A 227 17.03 5.85 -9.60
CA ILE A 227 16.40 4.56 -9.94
C ILE A 227 17.40 3.50 -10.40
N ARG A 228 18.55 3.88 -10.97
CA ARG A 228 19.61 2.91 -11.32
C ARG A 228 20.13 2.18 -10.09
N GLN A 229 20.23 2.88 -8.96
CA GLN A 229 20.75 2.32 -7.73
C GLN A 229 19.67 1.58 -6.92
N TYR A 230 18.45 2.11 -6.86
CA TYR A 230 17.43 1.66 -5.89
C TYR A 230 16.19 1.01 -6.50
N SER A 231 15.91 1.22 -7.79
CA SER A 231 14.67 0.71 -8.40
C SER A 231 14.84 0.47 -9.91
N PRO A 232 15.67 -0.50 -10.32
CA PRO A 232 15.95 -0.76 -11.73
C PRO A 232 14.68 -1.12 -12.53
N LYS A 233 13.67 -1.69 -11.86
CA LYS A 233 12.36 -1.99 -12.45
C LYS A 233 11.55 -0.75 -12.85
N SER A 234 11.95 0.45 -12.39
CA SER A 234 11.28 1.71 -12.74
C SER A 234 11.81 2.32 -14.04
N GLN A 235 12.79 1.72 -14.70
CA GLN A 235 13.37 2.24 -15.95
C GLN A 235 12.34 2.30 -17.09
N ASP A 236 11.56 1.24 -17.29
CA ASP A 236 10.54 1.23 -18.36
C ASP A 236 9.48 2.32 -18.17
N TYR A 237 9.10 2.59 -16.92
CA TYR A 237 8.19 3.69 -16.62
C TYR A 237 8.85 5.06 -16.82
N LEU A 238 10.15 5.20 -16.53
CA LEU A 238 10.85 6.45 -16.83
C LEU A 238 10.93 6.70 -18.35
N THR A 239 11.25 5.67 -19.13
CA THR A 239 11.23 5.73 -20.60
C THR A 239 9.85 6.10 -21.11
N TRP A 240 8.78 5.51 -20.56
CA TRP A 240 7.40 5.92 -20.86
C TRP A 240 7.22 7.43 -20.63
N LEU A 241 7.58 7.94 -19.46
CA LEU A 241 7.40 9.35 -19.11
C LEU A 241 8.21 10.28 -20.04
N ASP A 242 9.43 9.88 -20.40
CA ASP A 242 10.28 10.65 -21.32
C ASP A 242 9.68 10.73 -22.73
N ILE A 243 9.14 9.62 -23.25
CA ILE A 243 8.44 9.60 -24.53
C ILE A 243 7.22 10.53 -24.50
N ILE A 244 6.40 10.46 -23.45
CA ILE A 244 5.23 11.31 -23.29
C ILE A 244 5.66 12.79 -23.24
N SER A 245 6.66 13.13 -22.42
CA SER A 245 7.17 14.49 -22.31
C SER A 245 7.70 15.02 -23.64
N ASN A 246 8.51 14.24 -24.35
CA ASN A 246 9.07 14.61 -25.64
C ASN A 246 7.95 14.83 -26.67
N SER A 247 6.99 13.90 -26.75
CA SER A 247 5.85 14.01 -27.68
C SER A 247 4.96 15.22 -27.39
N MET A 248 4.76 15.56 -26.11
CA MET A 248 4.05 16.79 -25.73
C MET A 248 4.80 18.07 -26.16
N GLN A 249 6.13 18.05 -26.19
CA GLN A 249 6.96 19.19 -26.59
C GLN A 249 7.07 19.33 -28.10
N THR A 250 7.24 18.22 -28.83
CA THR A 250 7.42 18.22 -30.29
C THR A 250 6.11 18.17 -31.06
N GLY A 251 5.02 17.75 -30.43
CA GLY A 251 3.74 17.49 -31.08
C GLY A 251 3.75 16.25 -31.99
N SER A 252 4.76 15.39 -31.87
CA SER A 252 4.94 14.20 -32.71
C SER A 252 5.25 12.96 -31.87
N LEU A 253 4.87 11.78 -32.37
CA LEU A 253 5.20 10.49 -31.79
C LEU A 253 5.89 9.67 -32.87
N THR A 254 7.09 9.16 -32.61
CA THR A 254 7.79 8.31 -33.58
C THR A 254 7.18 6.91 -33.60
N GLU A 255 7.36 6.17 -34.70
CA GLU A 255 6.89 4.78 -34.80
C GLU A 255 7.50 3.88 -33.71
N GLN A 256 8.79 4.08 -33.40
CA GLN A 256 9.49 3.35 -32.35
C GLN A 256 8.90 3.64 -30.96
N ASP A 257 8.59 4.90 -30.68
CA ASP A 257 7.94 5.30 -29.43
C ASP A 257 6.54 4.70 -29.32
N GLU A 258 5.76 4.71 -30.40
CA GLU A 258 4.43 4.10 -30.41
C GLU A 258 4.49 2.60 -30.09
N ILE A 259 5.43 1.87 -30.71
CA ILE A 259 5.65 0.44 -30.44
C ILE A 259 5.96 0.22 -28.96
N PHE A 260 6.86 1.04 -28.39
CA PHE A 260 7.19 0.94 -26.97
C PHE A 260 5.98 1.22 -26.07
N LEU A 261 5.25 2.32 -26.30
CA LEU A 261 4.05 2.65 -25.52
C LEU A 261 3.02 1.52 -25.60
N ARG A 262 2.78 0.96 -26.79
CA ARG A 262 1.86 -0.17 -26.99
C ARG A 262 2.26 -1.40 -26.17
N GLN A 263 3.55 -1.71 -26.07
CA GLN A 263 4.05 -2.85 -25.29
C GLN A 263 3.92 -2.62 -23.78
N GLN A 264 4.03 -1.38 -23.31
CA GLN A 264 4.07 -1.07 -21.88
C GLN A 264 2.69 -0.76 -21.25
N VAL A 265 1.70 -0.33 -22.05
CA VAL A 265 0.41 0.19 -21.55
C VAL A 265 -0.27 -0.76 -20.56
N SER A 266 -0.39 -2.06 -20.88
CA SER A 266 -1.06 -3.04 -20.03
C SER A 266 -0.30 -3.28 -18.72
N SER A 267 1.03 -3.41 -18.79
CA SER A 267 1.90 -3.59 -17.62
C SER A 267 1.77 -2.41 -16.64
N LEU A 268 1.78 -1.18 -17.16
CA LEU A 268 1.63 0.01 -16.31
C LEU A 268 0.24 0.11 -15.68
N ILE A 269 -0.80 -0.29 -16.39
CA ILE A 269 -2.16 -0.35 -15.84
C ILE A 269 -2.24 -1.40 -14.72
N GLU A 270 -1.65 -2.59 -14.90
CA GLU A 270 -1.58 -3.64 -13.88
C GLU A 270 -0.78 -3.21 -12.63
N LEU A 271 0.23 -2.36 -12.81
CA LEU A 271 0.99 -1.73 -11.74
C LEU A 271 0.23 -0.58 -11.04
N GLY A 272 -0.97 -0.25 -11.51
CA GLY A 272 -1.85 0.73 -10.87
C GLY A 272 -1.75 2.16 -11.43
N TYR A 273 -1.13 2.37 -12.59
CA TYR A 273 -1.04 3.68 -13.25
C TYR A 273 -2.20 3.96 -14.22
N LYS A 274 -3.36 3.33 -14.02
CA LYS A 274 -4.52 3.38 -14.93
C LYS A 274 -4.88 4.81 -15.36
N GLU A 275 -5.04 5.72 -14.40
CA GLU A 275 -5.49 7.09 -14.64
C GLU A 275 -4.39 8.00 -15.22
N PRO A 276 -3.15 8.02 -14.69
CA PRO A 276 -2.04 8.72 -15.32
C PRO A 276 -1.78 8.25 -16.76
N VAL A 277 -1.72 6.93 -17.02
CA VAL A 277 -1.50 6.38 -18.37
C VAL A 277 -2.58 6.85 -19.34
N LYS A 278 -3.85 6.82 -18.92
CA LYS A 278 -4.97 7.33 -19.74
C LYS A 278 -4.80 8.81 -20.07
N ALA A 279 -4.44 9.63 -19.07
CA ALA A 279 -4.22 11.06 -19.27
C ALA A 279 -2.99 11.36 -20.14
N HIS A 280 -1.90 10.62 -19.97
CA HIS A 280 -0.69 10.74 -20.79
C HIS A 280 -1.01 10.53 -22.27
N LEU A 281 -1.65 9.39 -22.60
CA LEU A 281 -2.01 9.07 -23.98
C LEU A 281 -3.01 10.07 -24.56
N HIS A 282 -3.95 10.57 -23.76
CA HIS A 282 -4.83 11.66 -24.17
C HIS A 282 -4.06 12.94 -24.53
N ASN A 283 -3.08 13.32 -23.70
CA ASN A 283 -2.30 14.54 -23.90
C ASN A 283 -1.45 14.53 -25.19
N ILE A 284 -1.13 13.35 -25.73
CA ILE A 284 -0.36 13.17 -26.97
C ILE A 284 -1.22 12.62 -28.13
N ASN A 285 -2.56 12.67 -28.02
CA ASN A 285 -3.51 12.16 -29.02
C ASN A 285 -3.34 10.66 -29.37
N ALA A 286 -2.80 9.85 -28.45
CA ALA A 286 -2.52 8.42 -28.63
C ALA A 286 -3.49 7.51 -27.86
N MET A 287 -4.74 7.94 -27.66
CA MET A 287 -5.75 7.17 -26.90
C MET A 287 -6.09 5.81 -27.52
N TYR A 288 -5.85 5.62 -28.82
CA TYR A 288 -6.02 4.34 -29.51
C TYR A 288 -5.04 3.25 -29.02
N LEU A 289 -4.01 3.62 -28.25
CA LEU A 289 -3.11 2.68 -27.58
C LEU A 289 -3.69 2.15 -26.26
N TYR A 290 -4.71 2.79 -25.71
CA TYR A 290 -5.30 2.38 -24.43
C TYR A 290 -6.20 1.15 -24.62
N PRO A 291 -6.03 0.08 -23.82
CA PRO A 291 -6.82 -1.14 -23.98
C PRO A 291 -8.30 -0.91 -23.60
N ASN A 292 -9.21 -1.56 -24.34
CA ASN A 292 -10.65 -1.48 -24.06
C ASN A 292 -11.04 -2.20 -22.77
N ASP A 293 -10.39 -3.33 -22.47
CA ASP A 293 -10.62 -4.12 -21.28
C ASP A 293 -9.42 -4.02 -20.33
N VAL A 294 -9.65 -3.46 -19.15
CA VAL A 294 -8.67 -3.40 -18.07
C VAL A 294 -9.08 -4.41 -17.01
N THR A 295 -8.41 -5.55 -16.96
CA THR A 295 -8.65 -6.53 -15.90
C THR A 295 -7.83 -6.18 -14.65
N GLY A 296 -8.48 -6.15 -13.49
CA GLY A 296 -7.80 -5.94 -12.21
C GLY A 296 -6.98 -7.18 -11.80
N ARG A 297 -5.84 -6.96 -11.15
CA ARG A 297 -4.99 -8.03 -10.64
C ARG A 297 -5.75 -8.90 -9.62
N LYS A 298 -5.91 -10.19 -9.87
CA LYS A 298 -6.45 -11.14 -8.87
C LYS A 298 -5.32 -11.69 -8.00
N GLY A 299 -5.60 -11.88 -6.70
CA GLY A 299 -4.69 -12.61 -5.82
C GLY A 299 -4.54 -14.07 -6.28
N ALA A 300 -3.36 -14.65 -6.09
CA ALA A 300 -3.08 -16.02 -6.54
C ALA A 300 -3.90 -17.09 -5.81
N GLN A 301 -4.32 -16.81 -4.57
CA GLN A 301 -5.14 -17.70 -3.74
C GLN A 301 -6.09 -16.86 -2.89
N ALA A 302 -7.40 -17.07 -3.00
CA ALA A 302 -8.37 -16.36 -2.16
C ALA A 302 -8.24 -16.77 -0.67
N LEU A 303 -8.26 -15.78 0.22
CA LEU A 303 -8.41 -16.00 1.66
C LEU A 303 -9.87 -16.37 1.98
N PRO A 304 -10.12 -17.21 3.00
CA PRO A 304 -11.49 -17.49 3.47
C PRO A 304 -12.23 -16.18 3.78
N GLU A 305 -13.52 -16.07 3.51
CA GLU A 305 -14.23 -14.76 3.59
C GLU A 305 -14.41 -14.19 5.00
N ASN A 306 -14.39 -15.04 6.02
CA ASN A 306 -14.82 -14.71 7.39
C ASN A 306 -13.69 -14.85 8.41
N LEU A 307 -12.44 -14.52 8.04
CA LEU A 307 -11.29 -14.66 8.93
C LEU A 307 -11.46 -13.85 10.23
N GLY A 308 -12.05 -12.67 10.17
CA GLY A 308 -12.27 -11.80 11.33
C GLY A 308 -13.50 -12.12 12.19
N LYS A 309 -14.39 -13.01 11.75
CA LYS A 309 -15.70 -13.25 12.39
C LYS A 309 -15.63 -13.55 13.90
N PRO A 310 -14.66 -14.32 14.43
CA PRO A 310 -14.56 -14.56 15.87
C PRO A 310 -14.41 -13.29 16.71
N TRP A 311 -13.82 -12.24 16.14
CA TRP A 311 -13.55 -10.98 16.84
C TRP A 311 -14.46 -9.84 16.40
N CYS A 312 -15.34 -10.12 15.43
CA CYS A 312 -16.36 -9.22 14.95
C CYS A 312 -17.61 -10.00 14.48
N PRO A 313 -18.61 -10.19 15.37
CA PRO A 313 -19.78 -11.01 15.06
C PRO A 313 -20.65 -10.51 13.89
N SER A 314 -20.52 -9.23 13.51
CA SER A 314 -21.28 -8.63 12.41
C SER A 314 -20.70 -8.92 11.02
N LEU A 315 -19.62 -9.70 10.92
CA LEU A 315 -18.99 -10.12 9.65
C LEU A 315 -19.61 -11.37 9.04
#